data_AF-A0A433H0P7-F1
#
_entry.id   AF-A0A433H0P7-F1
#
_cell.length_a   1.000
_cell.length_b   1.000
_cell.length_c   1.000
_cell.angle_alpha   90.00
_cell.angle_beta   90.00
_cell.angle_gamma   90.00
#
_symmetry.space_group_name_H-M   'P 1'
#
loop_
_entity.id
_entity.type
_entity.pdbx_description
1 polymer ?
#
loop_
_entity_poly.entity_id
_entity_poly.type
_entity_poly.pdbx_seq_one_letter_code
_entity_poly.pdbx_strand_id
1 'polypeptide(L)' 'MLDPKQILEALGGADNVEDIEGCITRLRTEVGDSSLVNQDALKAQGAHGVVVSGSMVQVVVGPQAENIAEDIQDLL' A
#
# COMPACT_ATOMS: atom_id res chain seq x y z
N MET A 1 -6.23 12.78 3.11
CA MET A 1 -5.05 12.90 2.23
C MET A 1 -4.28 11.62 2.44
N LEU A 2 -3.89 10.95 1.36
CA LEU A 2 -3.16 9.69 1.44
C LEU A 2 -1.80 9.98 2.09
N ASP A 3 -1.59 9.50 3.31
CA ASP A 3 -0.34 9.65 4.05
C ASP A 3 0.52 8.39 3.84
N PRO A 4 1.70 8.51 3.20
CA PRO A 4 2.59 7.37 2.92
C PRO A 4 2.90 6.53 4.15
N LYS A 5 3.14 7.17 5.31
CA LYS A 5 3.45 6.46 6.55
C LYS A 5 2.27 5.65 7.05
N GLN A 6 1.05 6.20 6.99
CA GLN A 6 -0.15 5.48 7.42
C GLN A 6 -0.51 4.34 6.46
N ILE A 7 -0.21 4.48 5.16
CA ILE A 7 -0.37 3.39 4.19
C ILE A 7 0.61 2.27 4.51
N LEU A 8 1.89 2.59 4.78
CA LEU A 8 2.90 1.63 5.17
C LEU A 8 2.53 0.88 6.45
N GLU A 9 2.09 1.60 7.48
CA GLU A 9 1.59 0.99 8.73
C GLU A 9 0.39 0.07 8.46
N ALA A 10 -0.54 0.48 7.59
CA ALA A 10 -1.70 -0.33 7.22
C ALA A 10 -1.35 -1.56 6.34
N LEU A 11 -0.19 -1.56 5.69
CA LEU A 11 0.36 -2.74 4.99
C LEU A 11 1.06 -3.72 5.95
N GLY A 12 1.15 -3.39 7.24
CA GLY A 12 1.83 -4.20 8.25
C GLY A 12 3.20 -3.65 8.69
N GLY A 13 3.59 -2.47 8.20
CA GLY A 13 4.86 -1.82 8.49
C GLY A 13 5.99 -2.20 7.52
N ALA A 14 7.14 -1.54 7.66
CA ALA A 14 8.32 -1.72 6.79
C ALA A 14 8.81 -3.17 6.75
N ASP A 15 8.85 -3.83 7.91
CA ASP A 15 9.29 -5.24 8.00
C ASP A 15 8.36 -6.22 7.28
N ASN A 16 7.12 -5.82 6.94
CA ASN A 16 6.15 -6.66 6.23
C ASN A 16 6.11 -6.40 4.72
N VAL A 17 6.65 -5.28 4.24
CA VAL A 17 6.63 -4.92 2.81
C VAL A 17 7.91 -5.41 2.15
N GLU A 18 7.78 -6.35 1.21
CA GLU A 18 8.92 -6.89 0.46
C GLU A 18 9.21 -6.07 -0.79
N ASP A 19 8.16 -5.59 -1.46
CA ASP A 19 8.26 -4.72 -2.63
C ASP A 19 7.02 -3.83 -2.75
N ILE A 20 7.19 -2.63 -3.32
CA ILE A 20 6.10 -1.71 -3.61
C ILE A 20 6.38 -0.90 -4.87
N GLU A 21 5.47 -0.98 -5.83
CA GLU A 21 5.53 -0.26 -7.11
C GLU A 21 4.22 0.51 -7.35
N GLY A 22 4.36 1.77 -7.77
CA GLY A 22 3.24 2.58 -8.23
C GLY A 22 2.99 2.37 -9.73
N CYS A 23 1.77 2.00 -10.08
CA CYS A 23 1.32 1.91 -11.47
C CYS A 23 0.49 3.17 -11.83
N ILE A 24 -0.41 3.11 -12.82
CA ILE A 24 -1.23 4.30 -13.19
C ILE A 24 -2.20 4.71 -12.07
N THR A 25 -2.86 3.75 -11.41
CA THR A 25 -3.92 4.03 -10.41
C THR A 25 -3.81 3.21 -9.14
N ARG A 26 -2.80 2.35 -9.05
CA ARG A 26 -2.69 1.35 -7.98
C ARG A 26 -1.26 1.26 -7.48
N LEU A 27 -1.13 1.08 -6.17
CA LEU A 27 0.06 0.52 -5.55
C LEU A 27 -0.02 -1.00 -5.71
N ARG A 28 1.02 -1.60 -6.26
CA ARG A 28 1.26 -3.03 -6.34
C ARG A 28 2.28 -3.35 -5.26
N THR A 29 1.87 -4.08 -4.24
CA THR A 29 2.69 -4.35 -3.07
C THR A 29 2.81 -5.85 -2.88
N GLU A 30 4.02 -6.33 -2.68
CA GLU A 30 4.27 -7.67 -2.16
C GLU A 30 4.53 -7.57 -0.66
N VAL A 31 3.83 -8.37 0.13
CA VAL A 31 3.99 -8.42 1.59
C VAL A 31 4.35 -9.83 2.05
N GLY A 32 5.12 -9.92 3.13
CA GLY A 32 5.49 -11.19 3.75
C GLY A 32 4.30 -11.91 4.40
N ASP A 33 3.41 -11.16 5.07
CA ASP A 33 2.19 -11.67 5.69
C ASP A 33 0.98 -10.78 5.37
N SER A 34 0.06 -11.29 4.55
CA SER A 34 -1.16 -10.58 4.18
C SER A 34 -2.22 -10.52 5.27
N SER A 35 -2.07 -11.28 6.35
CA SER A 35 -2.96 -11.17 7.52
C SER A 35 -2.72 -9.90 8.35
N LEU A 36 -1.54 -9.28 8.20
CA LEU A 36 -1.20 -8.00 8.84
C LEU A 36 -1.76 -6.79 8.08
N VAL A 37 -2.29 -6.99 6.88
CA VAL A 37 -2.80 -5.91 6.03
C VAL A 37 -4.17 -5.44 6.51
N ASN A 38 -4.25 -4.17 6.90
CA ASN A 38 -5.48 -3.53 7.34
C ASN A 38 -6.18 -2.79 6.19
N GLN A 39 -7.08 -3.50 5.50
CA GLN A 39 -7.82 -2.95 4.36
C GLN A 39 -8.73 -1.77 4.74
N ASP A 40 -9.28 -1.75 5.95
CA ASP A 40 -10.17 -0.67 6.38
C ASP A 40 -9.37 0.60 6.70
N ALA A 41 -8.17 0.47 7.27
CA ALA A 41 -7.25 1.60 7.44
C ALA A 41 -6.80 2.18 6.09
N LEU A 42 -6.47 1.33 5.10
CA LEU A 42 -6.14 1.77 3.74
C LEU A 42 -7.29 2.56 3.10
N LYS A 43 -8.53 2.07 3.23
CA LYS A 43 -9.73 2.79 2.74
C LYS A 43 -9.94 4.11 3.48
N ALA A 44 -9.71 4.14 4.80
CA ALA A 44 -9.82 5.35 5.60
C ALA A 44 -8.78 6.42 5.19
N GLN A 45 -7.62 6.02 4.68
CA GLN A 45 -6.63 6.94 4.10
C GLN A 45 -7.02 7.50 2.72
N GLY A 46 -8.07 6.95 2.10
CA GLY A 46 -8.55 7.37 0.79
C GLY A 46 -8.31 6.37 -0.33
N ALA A 47 -7.94 5.12 -0.02
CA ALA A 47 -7.95 4.05 -1.02
C ALA A 47 -9.39 3.79 -1.51
N HIS A 48 -9.58 3.77 -2.82
CA HIS A 48 -10.85 3.48 -3.48
C HIS A 48 -11.19 1.98 -3.45
N GLY A 49 -10.18 1.14 -3.25
CA GLY A 49 -10.32 -0.30 -3.18
C GLY A 49 -9.01 -0.96 -2.78
N VAL A 50 -9.13 -2.13 -2.15
CA VAL A 50 -7.99 -2.98 -1.79
C VAL A 50 -8.29 -4.40 -2.26
N VAL A 51 -7.33 -5.02 -2.94
CA VAL A 51 -7.43 -6.42 -3.38
C VAL A 51 -6.25 -7.17 -2.78
N VAL A 52 -6.52 -8.29 -2.11
CA VAL A 52 -5.50 -9.16 -1.52
C VAL A 52 -5.58 -10.53 -2.19
N SER A 53 -4.45 -11.02 -2.68
CA SER A 53 -4.35 -12.32 -3.36
C SER A 53 -3.01 -12.98 -3.00
N GLY A 54 -3.01 -13.78 -1.93
CA GLY A 54 -1.78 -14.35 -1.39
C GLY A 54 -0.93 -13.27 -0.72
N SER A 55 0.36 -13.17 -1.09
CA SER A 55 1.27 -12.09 -0.70
C SER A 55 1.04 -10.79 -1.48
N MET A 56 0.28 -10.84 -2.58
CA MET A 56 0.07 -9.66 -3.43
C MET A 56 -1.08 -8.80 -2.91
N VAL A 57 -0.81 -7.53 -2.66
CA VAL A 57 -1.78 -6.51 -2.28
C VAL A 57 -1.84 -5.44 -3.38
N GLN A 58 -3.05 -5.05 -3.79
CA GLN A 58 -3.27 -3.92 -4.69
C GLN A 58 -4.14 -2.87 -4.02
N VAL A 59 -3.61 -1.65 -3.88
CA VAL A 59 -4.31 -0.52 -3.27
C VAL A 59 -4.63 0.51 -4.35
N VAL A 60 -5.92 0.74 -4.61
CA VAL A 60 -6.37 1.69 -5.63
C VAL A 60 -6.37 3.11 -5.05
N VAL A 61 -5.36 3.90 -5.35
CA VAL A 61 -5.16 5.26 -4.80
C VAL A 61 -5.39 6.38 -5.82
N GLY A 62 -5.57 6.03 -7.10
CA GLY A 62 -5.75 6.99 -8.19
C GLY A 62 -4.41 7.45 -8.80
N PRO A 63 -4.39 8.53 -9.59
CA PRO A 63 -3.25 8.92 -10.44
C PRO A 63 -1.98 9.32 -9.69
N GLN A 64 -2.01 9.37 -8.36
CA GLN A 64 -0.87 9.67 -7.50
C GLN A 64 -0.13 8.41 -7.04
N ALA A 65 -0.46 7.23 -7.59
CA ALA A 65 0.09 5.96 -7.14
C ALA A 65 1.63 5.89 -7.25
N GLU A 66 2.20 6.40 -8.34
CA GLU A 66 3.65 6.47 -8.54
C GLU A 66 4.33 7.29 -7.43
N ASN A 67 3.90 8.54 -7.24
CA ASN A 67 4.43 9.41 -6.18
C ASN A 67 4.30 8.81 -4.78
N ILE A 68 3.16 8.19 -4.46
CA ILE A 68 2.95 7.56 -3.15
C ILE A 68 3.87 6.35 -2.96
N ALA A 69 4.13 5.58 -4.02
CA ALA A 69 5.05 4.45 -3.94
C ALA A 69 6.48 4.95 -3.67
N GLU A 70 6.94 5.99 -4.36
CA GLU A 70 8.24 6.62 -4.11
C GLU A 70 8.35 7.13 -2.66
N ASP A 71 7.33 7.87 -2.17
CA ASP A 71 7.30 8.35 -0.79
C ASP A 71 7.35 7.19 0.24
N ILE A 72 6.73 6.04 -0.06
CA ILE A 72 6.80 4.86 0.81
C ILE A 72 8.17 4.21 0.73
N GLN A 73 8.78 4.12 -0.45
CA GLN A 73 10.13 3.58 -0.63
C GLN A 73 11.17 4.37 0.17
N ASP A 74 11.02 5.69 0.27
CA ASP A 74 11.87 6.54 1.12
C ASP A 74 11.72 6.25 2.64
N LEU A 75 10.66 5.54 3.04
CA LEU A 75 10.39 5.14 4.44
C LEU A 75 10.81 3.69 4.75
N LEU A 76 11.16 2.89 3.74
CA LEU A 76 11.64 1.51 3.87
C LEU A 76 13.16 1.46 4.13
#